data_AF-A0A257WSZ0-F1
#
_entry.id   AF-A0A257WSZ0-F1
#
_cell.length_a   1.000
_cell.length_b   1.000
_cell.length_c   1.000
_cell.angle_alpha   90.00
_cell.angle_beta   90.00
_cell.angle_gamma   90.00
#
_symmetry.space_group_name_H-M   'P 1'
#
loop_
_entity.id
_entity.type
_entity.pdbx_description
1 polymer ?
#
loop_
_entity_poly.entity_id
_entity_poly.type
_entity_poly.pdbx_seq_one_letter_code
_entity_poly.pdbx_strand_id
1 'polypeptide(L)'
;PPPPQNAGAVVELLKVLLKARAEEAGVASKLIANVADLERIAIDDNAKVDALTGWRRQLFGEDALKLKRGEIALVLNGARVEVVEIE
;
A
#
# COMPACT_ATOMS: atom_id res chain seq x y z
N PRO A 1 12.68 -5.74 -21.42
CA PRO A 1 12.36 -6.74 -20.38
C PRO A 1 10.84 -6.78 -20.12
N PRO A 2 10.20 -7.96 -20.04
CA PRO A 2 8.83 -8.04 -19.54
C PRO A 2 8.78 -7.44 -18.12
N PRO A 3 7.69 -6.75 -17.74
CA PRO A 3 7.53 -6.27 -16.39
C PRO A 3 7.65 -7.46 -15.42
N PRO A 4 8.31 -7.30 -14.27
CA PRO A 4 8.52 -8.39 -13.33
C PRO A 4 7.17 -9.05 -13.00
N GLN A 5 7.06 -10.35 -13.28
CA GLN A 5 5.83 -11.15 -13.18
C GLN A 5 5.15 -11.13 -11.79
N ASN A 6 5.81 -10.56 -10.78
CA ASN A 6 5.36 -10.51 -9.39
C ASN A 6 4.65 -9.22 -8.98
N ALA A 7 4.58 -8.19 -9.84
CA ALA A 7 3.97 -6.91 -9.47
C ALA A 7 2.46 -7.04 -9.17
N GLY A 8 1.74 -7.98 -9.81
CA GLY A 8 0.30 -8.15 -9.61
C GLY A 8 -0.06 -8.52 -8.16
N ALA A 9 0.63 -9.48 -7.56
CA ALA A 9 0.38 -9.88 -6.17
C ALA A 9 0.72 -8.74 -5.18
N VAL A 10 1.80 -8.00 -5.44
CA VAL A 10 2.17 -6.82 -4.65
C VAL A 10 1.06 -5.75 -4.74
N VAL A 11 0.54 -5.48 -5.94
CA VAL A 11 -0.56 -4.54 -6.14
C VAL A 11 -1.81 -4.97 -5.37
N GLU A 12 -2.16 -6.26 -5.34
CA GLU A 12 -3.31 -6.74 -4.56
C GLU A 12 -3.11 -6.55 -3.04
N LEU A 13 -1.91 -6.83 -2.52
CA LEU A 13 -1.60 -6.53 -1.11
C LEU A 13 -1.68 -5.03 -0.80
N LEU A 14 -1.17 -4.18 -1.71
CA LEU A 14 -1.28 -2.73 -1.57
C LEU A 14 -2.74 -2.24 -1.59
N LYS A 15 -3.61 -2.87 -2.39
CA LYS A 15 -5.05 -2.55 -2.39
C LYS A 15 -5.70 -2.89 -1.05
N VAL A 16 -5.34 -4.03 -0.46
CA VAL A 16 -5.85 -4.43 0.87
C VAL A 16 -5.39 -3.43 1.92
N LEU A 17 -4.10 -3.08 1.95
CA LEU A 17 -3.54 -2.07 2.85
C LEU A 17 -4.23 -0.70 2.67
N LEU A 18 -4.39 -0.25 1.42
CA LEU A 18 -5.04 1.02 1.10
C LEU A 18 -6.47 1.07 1.64
N LYS A 19 -7.22 -0.03 1.49
CA LYS A 19 -8.57 -0.14 2.02
C LYS A 19 -8.59 -0.08 3.54
N ALA A 20 -7.70 -0.82 4.22
CA ALA A 20 -7.60 -0.80 5.68
C ALA A 20 -7.31 0.61 6.21
N ARG A 21 -6.29 1.29 5.67
CA ARG A 21 -5.93 2.67 6.07
C ARG A 21 -7.03 3.69 5.76
N ALA A 22 -7.73 3.52 4.64
CA ALA A 22 -8.88 4.36 4.28
C ALA A 22 -10.03 4.23 5.27
N GLU A 23 -10.35 3.00 5.68
CA GLU A 23 -11.39 2.69 6.66
C GLU A 23 -11.03 3.25 8.05
N GLU A 24 -9.80 3.07 8.50
CA GLU A 24 -9.30 3.62 9.78
C GLU A 24 -9.36 5.16 9.83
N ALA A 25 -9.01 5.83 8.73
CA ALA A 25 -9.03 7.29 8.65
C ALA A 25 -10.41 7.87 8.33
N GLY A 26 -11.40 7.04 7.95
CA GLY A 26 -12.71 7.52 7.52
C GLY A 26 -12.69 8.32 6.21
N VAL A 27 -11.72 8.06 5.32
CA VAL A 27 -11.53 8.78 4.05
C VAL A 27 -11.72 7.81 2.88
N ALA A 28 -12.27 8.29 1.76
CA ALA A 28 -12.38 7.45 0.56
C ALA A 28 -10.99 7.07 0.02
N SER A 29 -10.75 5.78 -0.21
CA SER A 29 -9.46 5.24 -0.68
C SER A 29 -8.89 5.96 -1.91
N LYS A 30 -9.75 6.31 -2.86
CA LYS A 30 -9.42 7.08 -4.08
C LYS A 30 -8.85 8.49 -3.83
N LEU A 31 -9.06 9.08 -2.65
CA LEU A 31 -8.43 10.35 -2.26
C LEU A 31 -6.98 10.14 -1.80
N ILE A 32 -6.65 8.93 -1.36
CA ILE A 32 -5.34 8.53 -0.86
C ILE A 32 -4.46 8.03 -2.02
N ALA A 33 -4.96 7.09 -2.82
CA ALA A 33 -4.24 6.54 -3.97
C ALA A 33 -5.21 5.93 -5.00
N ASN A 34 -4.79 5.89 -6.26
CA ASN A 34 -5.48 5.15 -7.33
C ASN A 34 -4.68 3.89 -7.74
N VAL A 35 -5.27 3.03 -8.57
CA VAL A 35 -4.63 1.76 -9.00
C VAL A 35 -3.30 2.01 -9.72
N ALA A 36 -3.19 3.05 -10.56
CA ALA A 36 -1.96 3.36 -11.26
C ALA A 36 -0.84 3.82 -10.29
N ASP A 37 -1.19 4.46 -9.17
CA ASP A 37 -0.22 4.76 -8.11
C ASP A 37 0.31 3.46 -7.49
N LEU A 38 -0.58 2.49 -7.20
CA LEU A 38 -0.20 1.20 -6.62
C LEU A 38 0.70 0.40 -7.56
N GLU A 39 0.39 0.38 -8.85
CA GLU A 39 1.22 -0.28 -9.87
C GLU A 39 2.62 0.33 -9.94
N ARG A 40 2.73 1.66 -9.85
CA ARG A 40 4.03 2.35 -9.83
C ARG A 40 4.81 2.06 -8.55
N ILE A 41 4.16 2.12 -7.38
CA ILE A 41 4.80 1.79 -6.09
C ILE A 41 5.29 0.34 -6.08
N ALA A 42 4.50 -0.60 -6.63
CA ALA A 42 4.84 -2.01 -6.67
C ALA A 42 6.16 -2.28 -7.41
N ILE A 43 6.54 -1.44 -8.38
CA ILE A 43 7.77 -1.61 -9.18
C ILE A 43 8.89 -0.62 -8.84
N ASP A 44 8.59 0.50 -8.18
CA ASP A 44 9.58 1.56 -7.86
C ASP A 44 9.31 2.19 -6.47
N ASP A 45 10.30 2.12 -5.58
CA ASP A 45 10.24 2.71 -4.23
C ASP A 45 10.25 4.24 -4.25
N ASN A 46 10.74 4.84 -5.35
CA ASN A 46 10.83 6.28 -5.56
C ASN A 46 9.81 6.79 -6.57
N ALA A 47 8.74 6.02 -6.79
CA ALA A 47 7.68 6.36 -7.73
C ALA A 47 7.18 7.80 -7.51
N LYS A 48 7.14 8.60 -8.57
CA LYS A 48 6.62 9.97 -8.54
C LYS A 48 5.08 9.95 -8.59
N VAL A 49 4.46 9.63 -7.45
CA VAL A 49 3.01 9.52 -7.27
C VAL A 49 2.55 10.28 -6.04
N ASP A 50 1.31 10.78 -6.07
CA ASP A 50 0.72 11.55 -4.98
C ASP A 50 0.68 10.74 -3.68
N ALA A 51 0.46 9.42 -3.78
CA ALA A 51 0.44 8.49 -2.65
C ALA A 51 1.75 8.46 -1.83
N LEU A 52 2.89 8.85 -2.43
CA LEU A 52 4.19 8.93 -1.76
C LEU A 52 4.57 10.35 -1.31
N THR A 53 3.60 11.28 -1.28
CA THR A 53 3.83 12.68 -0.88
C THR A 53 2.85 13.17 0.18
N GLY A 54 3.28 14.18 0.93
CA GLY A 54 2.44 14.91 1.88
C GLY A 54 1.71 13.99 2.88
N TRP A 55 0.45 14.31 3.15
CA TRP A 55 -0.37 13.55 4.10
C TRP A 55 -0.69 12.13 3.61
N ARG A 56 -0.75 11.88 2.30
CA ARG A 56 -1.00 10.54 1.74
C ARG A 56 0.15 9.59 2.02
N ARG A 57 1.38 10.12 2.00
CA ARG A 57 2.56 9.37 2.42
C ARG A 57 2.43 8.89 3.86
N GLN A 58 2.09 9.80 4.76
CA GLN A 58 1.96 9.52 6.19
C GLN A 58 0.82 8.52 6.47
N LEU A 59 -0.29 8.62 5.72
CA LEU A 59 -1.45 7.74 5.92
C LEU A 59 -1.29 6.34 5.29
N PHE A 60 -0.59 6.23 4.16
CA PHE A 60 -0.52 5.00 3.37
C PHE A 60 0.85 4.76 2.77
N GLY A 61 1.48 5.77 2.18
CA GLY A 61 2.69 5.59 1.37
C GLY A 61 3.88 4.99 2.14
N GLU A 62 4.08 5.33 3.41
CA GLU A 62 5.14 4.73 4.21
C GLU A 62 4.90 3.24 4.46
N ASP A 63 3.70 2.86 4.85
CA ASP A 63 3.34 1.46 5.04
C ASP A 63 3.34 0.68 3.72
N ALA A 64 2.92 1.28 2.61
CA ALA A 64 2.99 0.64 1.30
C ALA A 64 4.42 0.24 0.95
N LEU A 65 5.38 1.12 1.24
CA LEU A 65 6.79 0.86 1.04
C LEU A 65 7.34 -0.17 2.03
N LYS A 66 6.95 -0.10 3.32
CA LYS A 66 7.34 -1.10 4.33
C LYS A 66 6.81 -2.50 3.97
N LEU A 67 5.56 -2.60 3.53
CA LEU A 67 4.91 -3.84 3.14
C LEU A 67 5.62 -4.45 1.93
N LYS A 68 5.94 -3.63 0.92
CA LYS A 68 6.70 -4.07 -0.26
C LYS A 68 8.08 -4.61 0.13
N ARG A 69 8.74 -4.02 1.13
CA ARG A 69 10.05 -4.46 1.64
C ARG A 69 9.98 -5.65 2.61
N GLY A 70 8.79 -6.09 2.99
CA GLY A 70 8.61 -7.18 3.96
C GLY A 70 8.92 -6.78 5.39
N GLU A 71 8.81 -5.50 5.73
CA GLU A 71 9.03 -4.96 7.09
C GLU A 71 7.75 -5.00 7.94
N ILE A 72 6.59 -5.12 7.29
CA ILE A 72 5.29 -5.27 7.93
C ILE A 72 4.48 -6.38 7.24
N ALA A 73 3.54 -6.97 7.96
CA ALA A 73 2.57 -7.93 7.46
C ALA A 73 1.14 -7.41 7.60
N LEU A 74 0.26 -7.88 6.72
CA LEU A 74 -1.18 -7.75 6.88
C LEU A 74 -1.70 -9.02 7.55
N VAL A 75 -2.44 -8.86 8.65
CA VAL A 75 -3.09 -9.96 9.37
C VAL A 75 -4.59 -9.72 9.46
N LEU A 76 -5.34 -10.78 9.75
CA LEU A 76 -6.76 -10.68 10.03
C LEU A 76 -7.00 -10.77 11.53
N ASN A 77 -7.67 -9.75 12.09
CA ASN A 77 -8.26 -9.80 13.42
C ASN A 77 -9.78 -9.84 13.28
N GLY A 78 -10.32 -11.07 13.29
CA GLY A 78 -11.71 -11.31 12.92
C GLY A 78 -11.99 -10.88 11.47
N ALA A 79 -12.85 -9.87 11.30
CA ALA A 79 -13.20 -9.31 9.99
C ALA A 79 -12.39 -8.06 9.60
N ARG A 80 -11.43 -7.64 10.42
CA ARG A 80 -10.61 -6.44 10.18
C ARG A 80 -9.21 -6.84 9.72
N VAL A 81 -8.67 -6.06 8.80
CA VAL A 81 -7.26 -6.14 8.43
C VAL A 81 -6.46 -5.26 9.38
N GLU A 82 -5.39 -5.80 9.96
CA GLU A 82 -4.45 -5.07 10.80
C GLU A 82 -3.03 -5.16 10.22
N VAL A 83 -2.22 -4.14 10.52
CA VAL A 83 -0.80 -4.09 10.15
C VAL A 83 0.04 -4.43 11.36
N VAL A 84 0.96 -5.38 11.21
CA VAL A 84 1.91 -5.77 12.26
C VAL A 84 3.35 -5.68 11.74
N GLU A 85 4.30 -5.38 12.61
CA GLU A 85 5.73 -5.40 12.26
C GLU A 85 6.22 -6.85 12.18
N ILE A 86 7.11 -7.12 11.22
CA ILE A 86 7.77 -8.41 11.08
C ILE A 86 9.16 -8.29 11.73
N GLU A 87 9.38 -9.07 12.80
CA GLU A 87 10.72 -9.28 13.40
C GLU A 87 11.54 -10.32 12.63
#